data_AF-A0A3S2Y0S2-F1
#
_entry.id   AF-A0A3S2Y0S2-F1
#
_cell.length_a   1.000
_cell.length_b   1.000
_cell.length_c   1.000
_cell.angle_alpha   90.00
_cell.angle_beta   90.00
_cell.angle_gamma   90.00
#
_symmetry.space_group_name_H-M   'P 1'
#
loop_
_entity.id
_entity.type
_entity.pdbx_description
1 polymer ?
#
loop_
_entity_poly.entity_id
_entity_poly.type
_entity_poly.pdbx_seq_one_letter_code
_entity_poly.pdbx_strand_id
1 'polypeptide(L)'
;RGLKMYGMAQAVGDLIEQGAPAFDAAVPMLSQLLKAEMAEREVRSIAYQIKAARFPAYKDLAGFDFAASEINEALVRQLHRGDFMDSADNVVLIGGPGTGKSHIATALGVQA
;
A
#
# COMPACT_ATOMS: atom_id res chain seq x y z
N ARG A 1 -7.60 -7.76 -2.13
CA ARG A 1 -7.11 -9.12 -1.76
C ARG A 1 -7.96 -9.63 -0.60
N GLY A 2 -8.55 -10.83 -0.67
CA GLY A 2 -9.40 -11.37 0.40
C GLY A 2 -8.66 -12.16 1.49
N LEU A 3 -9.32 -12.40 2.63
CA LEU A 3 -8.89 -13.35 3.65
C LEU A 3 -8.93 -14.78 3.07
N LYS A 4 -7.86 -15.56 3.23
CA LYS A 4 -7.77 -16.93 2.68
C LYS A 4 -8.39 -17.96 3.63
N MET A 5 -9.63 -17.73 4.04
CA MET A 5 -10.34 -18.55 5.04
C MET A 5 -11.37 -19.49 4.38
N TYR A 6 -10.95 -20.26 3.38
CA TYR A 6 -11.87 -21.04 2.54
C TYR A 6 -12.73 -22.03 3.34
N GLY A 7 -12.14 -22.70 4.34
CA GLY A 7 -12.90 -23.62 5.21
C GLY A 7 -13.93 -22.92 6.10
N MET A 8 -13.60 -21.73 6.62
CA MET A 8 -14.57 -20.94 7.41
C MET A 8 -15.69 -20.39 6.53
N ALA A 9 -15.36 -19.93 5.32
CA ALA A 9 -16.36 -19.47 4.36
C ALA A 9 -17.38 -20.56 4.01
N GLN A 10 -16.91 -21.80 3.81
CA GLN A 10 -17.79 -22.95 3.58
C GLN A 10 -18.68 -23.24 4.79
N ALA A 11 -18.08 -23.33 5.99
CA ALA A 11 -18.81 -23.61 7.23
C ALA A 11 -19.86 -22.54 7.57
N VAL A 12 -19.60 -21.27 7.25
CA VAL A 12 -20.57 -20.18 7.41
C VAL A 12 -21.80 -20.40 6.54
N GLY A 13 -21.63 -20.85 5.29
CA GLY A 13 -22.75 -21.20 4.41
C GLY A 13 -23.65 -22.27 5.03
N ASP A 14 -23.05 -23.37 5.50
CA ASP A 14 -23.76 -24.47 6.14
C ASP A 14 -24.50 -24.03 7.42
N LEU A 15 -23.90 -23.13 8.21
CA LEU A 15 -24.50 -22.61 9.45
C LEU A 15 -25.66 -21.63 9.18
N ILE A 16 -25.59 -20.84 8.10
CA ILE A 16 -26.68 -19.98 7.65
C ILE A 16 -27.87 -20.83 7.19
N GLU A 17 -27.61 -21.90 6.41
CA GLU A 17 -28.66 -22.82 5.95
C GLU A 17 -29.35 -23.55 7.12
N GLN A 18 -28.60 -23.83 8.19
CA GLN A 18 -29.13 -24.44 9.42
C GLN A 18 -29.96 -23.48 10.29
N GLY A 19 -29.91 -22.16 10.03
CA GLY A 19 -30.74 -21.16 10.73
C GLY A 19 -30.49 -21.10 12.24
N ALA A 20 -29.25 -21.31 12.68
CA ALA A 20 -28.91 -21.38 14.09
C ALA A 20 -28.96 -19.98 14.77
N PRO A 21 -29.83 -19.74 15.77
CA PRO A 21 -29.99 -18.41 16.39
C PRO A 21 -28.71 -17.89 17.07
N ALA A 22 -27.86 -18.80 17.56
CA ALA A 22 -26.58 -18.46 18.16
C ALA A 22 -25.56 -17.96 17.12
N PHE A 23 -25.64 -18.43 15.88
CA PHE A 23 -24.78 -17.97 14.81
C PHE A 23 -25.13 -16.53 14.40
N ASP A 24 -26.42 -16.24 14.22
CA ASP A 24 -26.91 -14.89 13.90
C ASP A 24 -26.48 -13.86 14.97
N ALA A 25 -26.57 -14.24 16.24
CA ALA A 25 -26.09 -13.41 17.35
C ALA A 25 -24.57 -13.18 17.33
N ALA A 26 -23.79 -14.11 16.78
CA ALA A 26 -22.33 -14.02 16.69
C ALA A 26 -21.83 -13.25 15.45
N VAL A 27 -22.65 -13.09 14.40
CA VAL A 27 -22.27 -12.41 13.15
C VAL A 27 -21.65 -11.02 13.38
N PRO A 28 -22.20 -10.13 14.23
CA PRO A 28 -21.61 -8.81 14.45
C PRO A 28 -20.20 -8.88 15.05
N MET A 29 -19.99 -9.80 16.00
CA MET A 29 -18.69 -10.00 16.64
C MET A 29 -17.67 -10.56 15.63
N LEU A 30 -18.05 -11.58 14.86
CA LEU A 30 -17.22 -12.15 13.81
C LEU A 30 -16.84 -11.08 12.76
N SER A 31 -17.78 -10.22 12.38
CA SER A 31 -17.53 -9.11 11.46
C SER A 31 -16.45 -8.14 11.99
N GLN A 32 -16.51 -7.79 13.28
CA GLN A 32 -15.49 -6.93 13.90
C GLN A 32 -14.11 -7.59 13.92
N LEU A 33 -14.03 -8.87 14.26
CA LEU A 33 -12.77 -9.61 14.26
C LEU A 33 -12.16 -9.72 12.86
N LEU A 34 -12.98 -10.01 11.84
CA LEU A 34 -12.53 -10.07 10.45
C LEU A 34 -12.03 -8.71 9.95
N LYS A 35 -12.68 -7.60 10.33
CA LYS A 35 -12.21 -6.24 10.03
C LYS A 35 -10.87 -5.96 10.68
N ALA A 36 -10.69 -6.34 11.93
CA ALA A 36 -9.42 -6.17 12.65
C ALA A 36 -8.28 -6.96 11.98
N GLU A 37 -8.53 -8.22 11.60
CA GLU A 37 -7.56 -9.06 10.89
C GLU A 37 -7.20 -8.47 9.51
N MET A 38 -8.18 -7.93 8.77
CA MET A 38 -7.91 -7.25 7.50
C MET A 38 -7.01 -6.03 7.69
N ALA A 39 -7.30 -5.18 8.68
CA ALA A 39 -6.51 -3.98 8.95
C ALA A 39 -5.06 -4.33 9.33
N GLU A 40 -4.87 -5.29 10.24
CA GLU A 40 -3.54 -5.74 10.64
C GLU A 40 -2.74 -6.34 9.46
N ARG A 41 -3.43 -7.06 8.56
CA ARG A 41 -2.80 -7.60 7.35
C ARG A 41 -2.36 -6.51 6.38
N GLU A 42 -3.14 -5.44 6.23
CA GLU A 42 -2.77 -4.28 5.41
C GLU A 42 -1.51 -3.61 5.97
N VAL A 43 -1.49 -3.34 7.27
CA VAL A 43 -0.31 -2.78 7.97
C VAL A 43 0.92 -3.64 7.75
N ARG A 44 0.79 -4.96 7.93
CA ARG A 44 1.89 -5.91 7.72
C ARG A 44 2.37 -5.96 6.27
N SER A 45 1.45 -5.85 5.30
CA SER A 45 1.79 -5.81 3.88
C SER A 45 2.59 -4.57 3.53
N ILE A 46 2.17 -3.40 4.01
CA ILE A 46 2.87 -2.12 3.81
C ILE A 46 4.27 -2.19 4.44
N ALA A 47 4.36 -2.63 5.70
CA ALA A 47 5.65 -2.77 6.39
C ALA A 47 6.61 -3.72 5.65
N TYR A 48 6.08 -4.82 5.08
CA TYR A 48 6.87 -5.73 4.27
C TYR A 48 7.36 -5.09 2.97
N GLN A 49 6.50 -4.36 2.25
CA GLN A 49 6.85 -3.68 1.00
C GLN A 49 7.94 -2.62 1.23
N ILE A 50 7.79 -1.78 2.25
CA ILE A 50 8.79 -0.78 2.65
C ILE A 50 10.14 -1.45 2.97
N LYS A 51 10.11 -2.55 3.73
CA LYS A 51 11.33 -3.32 4.05
C LYS A 51 11.96 -3.96 2.81
N ALA A 52 11.15 -4.48 1.91
CA ALA A 52 11.60 -5.13 0.68
C ALA A 52 12.25 -4.12 -0.30
N ALA A 53 11.78 -2.87 -0.31
CA ALA A 53 12.32 -1.81 -1.17
C ALA A 53 13.76 -1.38 -0.79
N ARG A 54 14.24 -1.72 0.42
CA ARG A 54 15.63 -1.49 0.87
C ARG A 54 16.13 -0.06 0.63
N PHE A 55 15.28 0.93 0.88
CA PHE A 55 15.66 2.34 0.73
C PHE A 55 16.85 2.68 1.65
N PRO A 56 17.93 3.32 1.15
CA PRO A 56 19.12 3.65 1.94
C PRO A 56 18.83 4.62 3.10
N ALA A 57 17.79 5.45 2.98
CA ALA A 57 17.26 6.33 4.01
C ALA A 57 15.80 6.65 3.67
N TYR A 58 14.94 6.82 4.68
CA TYR A 58 13.59 7.33 4.45
C TYR A 58 13.70 8.80 4.00
N LYS A 59 13.29 9.07 2.76
CA LYS A 59 13.37 10.40 2.16
C LYS A 59 12.02 10.70 1.51
N ASP A 60 11.35 11.71 2.02
CA ASP A 60 10.10 12.20 1.48
C ASP A 60 10.34 13.31 0.45
N LEU A 61 9.30 13.68 -0.29
CA LEU A 61 9.37 14.80 -1.22
C LEU A 61 9.48 16.16 -0.50
N ALA A 62 9.04 16.24 0.76
CA ALA A 62 9.02 17.47 1.54
C ALA A 62 10.43 17.95 1.93
N GLY A 63 11.36 17.02 2.13
CA GLY A 63 12.77 17.30 2.38
C GLY A 63 13.63 17.50 1.12
N PHE A 64 13.04 17.57 -0.08
CA PHE A 64 13.78 17.78 -1.32
C PHE A 64 13.79 19.25 -1.74
N ASP A 65 14.99 19.81 -1.91
CA ASP A 65 15.17 21.17 -2.43
C ASP A 65 15.15 21.16 -3.97
N PHE A 66 14.01 21.51 -4.54
CA PHE A 66 13.84 21.66 -5.99
C PHE A 66 14.61 22.86 -6.56
N ALA A 67 14.95 23.87 -5.76
CA ALA A 67 15.75 25.00 -6.25
C ALA A 67 17.22 24.62 -6.45
N ALA A 68 17.69 23.60 -5.74
CA ALA A 68 19.04 23.05 -5.86
C ALA A 68 19.16 21.93 -6.93
N SER A 69 18.12 21.67 -7.72
CA SER A 69 18.08 20.60 -8.72
C SER A 69 17.47 21.07 -10.04
N GLU A 70 17.97 20.56 -11.16
CA GLU A 70 17.42 20.82 -12.50
C GLU A 70 16.16 19.97 -12.81
N ILE A 71 15.62 19.26 -11.82
CA ILE A 71 14.49 18.36 -12.02
C ILE A 71 13.18 19.13 -12.08
N ASN A 72 12.31 18.76 -13.02
CA ASN A 72 10.98 19.34 -13.17
C ASN A 72 10.07 18.98 -11.98
N GLU A 73 9.86 19.94 -11.07
CA GLU A 73 9.03 19.79 -9.88
C GLU A 73 7.58 19.39 -10.21
N ALA A 74 6.98 19.98 -11.25
CA ALA A 74 5.59 19.71 -11.61
C ALA A 74 5.40 18.24 -12.01
N LEU A 75 6.33 17.70 -12.81
CA LEU A 75 6.32 16.29 -13.19
C LEU A 75 6.53 15.38 -11.98
N VAL A 76 7.46 15.73 -11.09
CA VAL A 76 7.73 14.93 -9.87
C VAL A 76 6.51 14.91 -8.95
N ARG A 77 5.82 16.03 -8.77
CA ARG A 77 4.58 16.09 -7.97
C ARG A 77 3.45 15.30 -8.60
N GLN A 78 3.36 15.26 -9.94
CA GLN A 78 2.41 14.41 -10.65
C GLN A 78 2.73 12.92 -10.43
N LEU A 79 3.99 12.52 -10.62
CA LEU A 79 4.43 11.15 -10.36
C LEU A 79 4.20 10.74 -8.90
N HIS A 80 4.41 11.65 -7.94
CA HIS A 80 4.17 11.40 -6.51
C HIS A 80 2.68 11.18 -6.19
N ARG A 81 1.74 11.55 -7.06
CA ARG A 81 0.32 11.20 -6.86
C ARG A 81 0.02 9.74 -7.20
N GLY A 82 0.93 9.06 -7.90
CA GLY A 82 0.77 7.67 -8.29
C GLY A 82 -0.01 7.45 -9.58
N ASP A 83 -0.39 8.51 -10.30
CA ASP A 83 -1.18 8.41 -11.55
C ASP A 83 -0.54 7.47 -12.60
N PHE A 84 0.79 7.37 -12.60
CA PHE A 84 1.56 6.49 -13.50
C PHE A 84 1.35 4.99 -13.21
N MET A 85 0.95 4.64 -11.98
CA MET A 85 0.68 3.24 -11.62
C MET A 85 -0.65 2.77 -12.21
N ASP A 86 -1.65 3.64 -12.26
CA ASP A 86 -2.96 3.35 -12.84
C ASP A 86 -2.88 3.17 -14.36
N SER A 87 -2.02 3.96 -15.03
CA SER A 87 -1.75 3.85 -16.47
C SER A 87 -0.69 2.79 -16.83
N ALA A 88 -0.05 2.16 -15.82
CA ALA A 88 1.08 1.24 -16.00
C ALA A 88 2.27 1.84 -16.80
N ASP A 89 2.52 3.13 -16.61
CA ASP A 89 3.62 3.85 -17.25
C ASP A 89 4.95 3.63 -16.53
N ASN A 90 6.03 3.51 -17.30
CA ASN A 90 7.37 3.34 -16.75
C ASN A 90 8.01 4.71 -16.44
N VAL A 91 8.49 4.89 -15.21
CA VAL A 91 9.21 6.09 -14.80
C VAL A 91 10.72 5.88 -14.93
N VAL A 92 11.37 6.70 -15.75
CA VAL A 92 12.83 6.68 -15.94
C VAL A 92 13.44 8.01 -15.51
N LEU A 93 14.38 7.98 -14.56
CA LEU A 93 15.07 9.17 -14.07
C LEU A 93 16.46 9.28 -14.73
N ILE A 94 16.68 10.36 -15.50
CA ILE A 94 17.92 10.59 -16.25
C ILE A 94 18.55 11.91 -15.81
N GLY A 95 19.87 11.94 -15.62
CA GLY A 95 20.62 13.15 -15.27
C GLY A 95 21.99 12.89 -14.63
N GLY A 96 22.82 13.92 -14.51
CA GLY A 96 24.18 13.83 -13.94
C GLY A 96 24.22 13.42 -12.46
N PRO A 97 25.38 12.99 -11.92
CA PRO A 97 25.50 12.68 -10.50
C PRO A 97 25.07 13.85 -9.61
N GLY A 98 24.45 13.57 -8.46
CA GLY A 98 24.05 14.61 -7.49
C GLY A 98 22.75 15.36 -7.78
N THR A 99 22.08 15.14 -8.93
CA THR A 99 20.85 15.89 -9.26
C THR A 99 19.59 15.49 -8.48
N GLY A 100 19.67 14.61 -7.48
CA GLY A 100 18.51 14.25 -6.65
C GLY A 100 17.68 13.03 -7.09
N LYS A 101 18.06 12.36 -8.18
CA LYS A 101 17.34 11.18 -8.72
C LYS A 101 17.08 10.08 -7.68
N SER A 102 18.09 9.70 -6.90
CA SER A 102 17.94 8.66 -5.86
C SER A 102 16.99 9.08 -4.74
N HIS A 103 16.94 10.39 -4.42
CA HIS A 103 15.98 10.93 -3.45
C HIS A 103 14.56 10.80 -3.99
N ILE A 104 14.32 11.25 -5.23
CA ILE A 104 12.99 11.18 -5.85
C ILE A 104 12.53 9.75 -6.04
N ALA A 105 13.40 8.85 -6.51
CA ALA A 105 13.07 7.42 -6.63
C ALA A 105 12.63 6.82 -5.29
N THR A 106 13.29 7.23 -4.20
CA THR A 106 12.93 6.80 -2.85
C THR A 106 11.59 7.39 -2.43
N ALA A 107 11.38 8.70 -2.62
CA ALA A 107 10.14 9.36 -2.25
C ALA A 107 8.92 8.82 -3.01
N LEU A 108 9.07 8.57 -4.32
CA LEU A 108 8.03 7.93 -5.13
C LEU A 108 7.73 6.50 -4.65
N GLY A 109 8.77 5.71 -4.33
CA GLY A 109 8.59 4.34 -3.87
C GLY A 109 8.09 4.22 -2.43
N VAL A 110 8.21 5.27 -1.61
CA VAL A 110 7.60 5.34 -0.27
C VAL A 110 6.11 5.70 -0.35
N GLN A 111 5.72 6.49 -1.35
CA GLN A 111 4.36 6.94 -1.57
C GLN A 111 3.48 5.93 -2.33
N ALA A 112 4.10 5.09 -3.17
CA ALA A 112 3.47 4.03 -3.95
C ALA A 112 3.01 2.85 -3.08
#